data_AF-A0A2S6UVZ7-F1
#
_entry.id   AF-A0A2S6UVZ7-F1
#
_cell.length_a   1.000
_cell.length_b   1.000
_cell.length_c   1.000
_cell.angle_alpha   90.00
_cell.angle_beta   90.00
_cell.angle_gamma   90.00
#
_symmetry.space_group_name_H-M   'P 1'
#
loop_
_entity.id
_entity.type
_entity.pdbx_description
1 polymer ?
#
loop_
_entity_poly.entity_id
_entity_poly.type
_entity_poly.pdbx_seq_one_letter_code
_entity_poly.pdbx_strand_id
1 'polypeptide(L)'
;MEKKDRITLPSLDILSFNDIKAGEKLFSRKISFRLGVKNKDHLPTSNLPEIAFAGRSNVGKSSLINNLTFQKKIARVSKKPGSTQQINFFEILDILSIVDLPGYGFAKTSKLDKANWGKLIETYLVNNSALNRVFLLIDCRRGISKVDLNFMDFLEKYAIVFEIIVTKIDKIDYQSSQVLISEIEKINSTFTTAFPRVILTSSNNYDGMDKLRAEISRMVI
;
A
#
# COMPACT_ATOMS: atom_id res chain seq x y z
N MET A 1 32.44 -1.56 14.62
CA MET A 1 31.03 -1.25 14.28
C MET A 1 30.62 -2.22 13.20
N GLU A 2 29.92 -3.28 13.58
CA GLU A 2 29.44 -4.32 12.65
C GLU A 2 28.49 -3.71 11.62
N LYS A 3 28.81 -3.93 10.34
CA LYS A 3 27.87 -3.71 9.24
C LYS A 3 26.73 -4.70 9.45
N LYS A 4 25.56 -4.23 9.90
CA LYS A 4 24.32 -5.01 9.82
C LYS A 4 24.19 -5.52 8.39
N ASP A 5 24.11 -6.83 8.22
CA ASP A 5 23.78 -7.46 6.95
C ASP A 5 22.50 -6.82 6.43
N ARG A 6 22.64 -5.97 5.40
CA ARG A 6 21.48 -5.41 4.70
C ARG A 6 20.76 -6.59 4.08
N ILE A 7 19.46 -6.68 4.30
CA ILE A 7 18.59 -7.66 3.64
C ILE A 7 18.80 -7.48 2.14
N THR A 8 19.56 -8.39 1.51
CA THR A 8 19.72 -8.46 0.07
C THR A 8 18.41 -8.98 -0.50
N LEU A 9 17.79 -8.14 -1.32
CA LEU A 9 16.45 -8.31 -1.88
C LEU A 9 16.55 -9.12 -3.17
N PRO A 10 15.98 -10.33 -3.28
CA PRO A 10 16.09 -11.14 -4.50
C PRO A 10 15.30 -10.62 -5.71
N SER A 11 14.37 -9.66 -5.54
CA SER A 11 13.21 -9.52 -6.44
C SER A 11 13.03 -8.15 -7.11
N LEU A 12 14.00 -7.23 -6.99
CA LEU A 12 13.96 -5.90 -7.64
C LEU A 12 15.01 -5.74 -8.75
N ASP A 13 15.61 -6.85 -9.17
CA ASP A 13 16.70 -6.92 -10.15
C ASP A 13 16.25 -6.65 -11.61
N ILE A 14 14.99 -6.26 -11.82
CA ILE A 14 14.44 -5.84 -13.14
C ILE A 14 14.18 -4.31 -13.18
N LEU A 15 14.48 -3.57 -12.10
CA LEU A 15 14.43 -2.11 -12.13
C LEU A 15 15.75 -1.58 -12.64
N SER A 16 15.71 -0.95 -13.81
CA SER A 16 16.85 -0.22 -14.34
C SER A 16 17.10 1.06 -13.54
N PHE A 17 18.30 1.61 -13.65
CA PHE A 17 18.61 2.95 -13.15
C PHE A 17 17.63 4.02 -13.68
N ASN A 18 17.13 3.84 -14.90
CA ASN A 18 16.16 4.75 -15.50
C ASN A 18 14.78 4.62 -14.82
N ASP A 19 14.36 3.43 -14.42
CA ASP A 19 13.12 3.23 -13.66
C ASP A 19 13.18 3.94 -12.31
N ILE A 20 14.30 3.80 -11.60
CA ILE A 20 14.53 4.49 -10.32
C ILE A 20 14.45 6.01 -10.50
N LYS A 21 15.14 6.55 -11.50
CA LYS A 21 15.08 7.99 -11.82
C LYS A 21 13.67 8.45 -12.23
N ALA A 22 12.93 7.65 -12.98
CA ALA A 22 11.56 7.97 -13.36
C ALA A 22 10.64 8.04 -12.14
N GLY A 23 10.79 7.08 -11.20
CA GLY A 23 10.10 7.10 -9.92
C GLY A 23 10.41 8.35 -9.09
N GLU A 24 11.69 8.68 -8.92
CA GLU A 24 12.10 9.91 -8.22
C GLU A 24 11.56 11.18 -8.88
N LYS A 25 11.63 11.26 -10.21
CA LYS A 25 11.10 12.39 -10.97
C LYS A 25 9.58 12.52 -10.81
N LEU A 26 8.85 11.41 -10.81
CA LEU A 26 7.40 11.43 -10.62
C LEU A 26 7.04 11.99 -9.24
N PHE A 27 7.64 11.47 -8.18
CA PHE A 27 7.30 11.81 -6.81
C PHE A 27 7.95 13.09 -6.27
N SER A 28 8.94 13.65 -6.97
CA SER A 28 9.47 14.99 -6.68
C SER A 28 8.55 16.13 -7.14
N ARG A 29 7.53 15.83 -7.96
CA ARG A 29 6.49 16.79 -8.34
C ARG A 29 5.66 17.20 -7.12
N LYS A 30 4.91 18.31 -7.26
CA LYS A 30 3.99 18.76 -6.21
C LYS A 30 2.91 17.70 -5.99
N ILE A 31 2.74 17.29 -4.73
CA ILE A 31 1.69 16.38 -4.31
C ILE A 31 0.79 17.12 -3.33
N SER A 32 -0.52 17.07 -3.56
CA SER A 32 -1.52 17.73 -2.71
C SER A 32 -2.60 16.78 -2.26
N PHE A 33 -3.15 17.03 -1.07
CA PHE A 33 -4.41 16.42 -0.66
C PHE A 33 -5.55 16.98 -1.51
N ARG A 34 -6.34 16.10 -2.15
CA ARG A 34 -7.51 16.49 -2.93
C ARG A 34 -8.77 16.45 -2.07
N LEU A 35 -9.11 15.29 -1.53
CA LEU A 35 -10.31 15.12 -0.69
C LEU A 35 -10.26 13.91 0.24
N GLY A 36 -11.17 13.92 1.22
CA GLY A 36 -11.43 12.80 2.12
C GLY A 36 -12.90 12.40 2.05
N VAL A 37 -13.18 11.12 1.79
CA VAL A 37 -14.53 10.60 1.54
C VAL A 37 -14.97 9.65 2.63
N LYS A 38 -16.14 9.92 3.24
CA LYS A 38 -16.79 9.06 4.24
C LYS A 38 -18.08 8.41 3.75
N ASN A 39 -18.68 8.97 2.71
CA ASN A 39 -19.90 8.44 2.09
C ASN A 39 -19.60 8.06 0.64
N LYS A 40 -20.06 6.88 0.21
CA LYS A 40 -19.86 6.36 -1.14
C LYS A 40 -20.40 7.30 -2.23
N ASP A 41 -21.44 8.07 -1.91
CA ASP A 41 -22.05 9.01 -2.84
C ASP A 41 -21.16 10.24 -3.12
N HIS A 42 -20.09 10.44 -2.34
CA HIS A 42 -19.08 11.47 -2.54
C HIS A 42 -17.76 10.92 -3.12
N LEU A 43 -17.75 9.67 -3.61
CA LEU A 43 -16.58 9.14 -4.30
C LEU A 43 -16.33 9.96 -5.57
N PRO A 44 -15.10 10.46 -5.79
CA PRO A 44 -14.81 11.22 -6.98
C PRO A 44 -14.82 10.30 -8.19
N THR A 45 -15.27 10.82 -9.33
CA THR A 45 -14.87 10.26 -10.62
C THR A 45 -13.47 10.78 -10.93
N SER A 46 -12.54 9.90 -11.28
CA SER A 46 -11.16 10.25 -11.61
C SER A 46 -10.84 9.80 -13.03
N ASN A 47 -10.23 10.69 -13.80
CA ASN A 47 -9.68 10.37 -15.12
C ASN A 47 -8.19 10.02 -15.04
N LEU A 48 -7.62 10.03 -13.83
CA LEU A 48 -6.21 9.73 -13.58
C LEU A 48 -6.08 8.28 -13.14
N PRO A 49 -5.01 7.57 -13.54
CA PRO A 49 -4.67 6.30 -12.92
C PRO A 49 -4.63 6.43 -11.39
N GLU A 50 -5.23 5.48 -10.69
CA GLU A 50 -5.26 5.45 -9.23
C GLU A 50 -4.51 4.25 -8.69
N ILE A 51 -3.75 4.47 -7.61
CA ILE A 51 -3.18 3.40 -6.79
C ILE A 51 -3.75 3.50 -5.38
N ALA A 52 -4.13 2.37 -4.80
CA ALA A 52 -4.71 2.33 -3.47
C ALA A 52 -3.80 1.62 -2.48
N PHE A 53 -3.59 2.21 -1.31
CA PHE A 53 -2.88 1.55 -0.20
C PHE A 53 -3.88 0.99 0.79
N ALA A 54 -3.84 -0.32 0.99
CA ALA A 54 -4.66 -1.05 1.96
C ALA A 54 -3.78 -1.70 3.03
N GLY A 55 -4.38 -2.05 4.17
CA GLY A 55 -3.67 -2.81 5.19
C GLY A 55 -4.29 -2.66 6.56
N ARG A 56 -3.81 -3.47 7.52
CA ARG A 56 -4.28 -3.42 8.90
C ARG A 56 -4.00 -2.07 9.57
N SER A 57 -4.80 -1.72 10.56
CA SER A 57 -4.49 -0.58 11.43
C SER A 57 -3.07 -0.70 12.02
N ASN A 58 -2.32 0.41 12.00
CA ASN A 58 -0.92 0.51 12.45
C ASN A 58 0.11 -0.34 11.67
N VAL A 59 -0.22 -0.81 10.46
CA VAL A 59 0.73 -1.53 9.59
C VAL A 59 1.87 -0.65 9.07
N GLY A 60 1.72 0.69 9.09
CA GLY A 60 2.73 1.64 8.61
C GLY A 60 2.32 2.43 7.36
N LYS A 61 1.08 2.25 6.87
CA LYS A 61 0.55 2.90 5.66
C LYS A 61 0.79 4.41 5.57
N SER A 62 0.39 5.19 6.57
CA SER A 62 0.58 6.65 6.54
C SER A 62 2.05 7.06 6.55
N SER A 63 2.91 6.31 7.27
CA SER A 63 4.37 6.54 7.25
C SER A 63 4.97 6.21 5.88
N LEU A 64 4.51 5.14 5.25
CA LEU A 64 4.91 4.76 3.89
C LEU A 64 4.48 5.82 2.88
N ILE A 65 3.23 6.31 2.93
CA ILE A 65 2.74 7.38 2.02
C ILE A 65 3.55 8.66 2.20
N ASN A 66 3.84 9.07 3.44
CA ASN A 66 4.68 10.24 3.72
C ASN A 66 6.08 10.11 3.10
N ASN A 67 6.72 8.94 3.25
CA ASN A 67 8.04 8.71 2.66
C ASN A 67 8.00 8.59 1.13
N LEU A 68 6.97 7.94 0.59
CA LEU A 68 6.75 7.80 -0.84
C LEU A 68 6.65 9.18 -1.52
N THR A 69 5.94 10.10 -0.88
CA THR A 69 5.66 11.46 -1.37
C THR A 69 6.72 12.50 -1.00
N PHE A 70 7.78 12.11 -0.29
CA PHE A 70 8.75 13.03 0.32
C PHE A 70 8.14 14.09 1.26
N GLN A 71 6.95 13.85 1.80
CA GLN A 71 6.25 14.78 2.68
C GLN A 71 6.14 14.24 4.11
N LYS A 72 6.41 15.08 5.11
CA LYS A 72 6.40 14.64 6.52
C LYS A 72 5.00 14.39 7.09
N LYS A 73 3.96 15.04 6.54
CA LYS A 73 2.62 15.11 7.16
C LYS A 73 1.46 15.13 6.17
N ILE A 74 1.65 14.67 4.92
CA ILE A 74 0.54 14.65 3.95
C ILE A 74 -0.53 13.64 4.40
N ALA A 75 -0.09 12.46 4.86
CA ALA A 75 -0.92 11.48 5.51
C ALA A 75 -0.79 11.60 7.04
N ARG A 76 -1.93 11.65 7.74
CA ARG A 76 -1.96 11.73 9.20
C ARG A 76 -1.45 10.42 9.82
N VAL A 77 -0.30 10.46 10.48
CA VAL A 77 0.24 9.33 11.25
C VAL A 77 -0.31 9.38 12.67
N SER A 78 -1.07 8.37 13.07
CA SER A 78 -1.57 8.24 14.44
C SER A 78 -1.35 6.82 14.95
N LYS A 79 -0.90 6.70 16.19
CA LYS A 79 -0.80 5.42 16.90
C LYS A 79 -2.18 4.93 17.39
N LYS A 80 -3.16 5.83 17.50
CA LYS A 80 -4.55 5.49 17.86
C LYS A 80 -5.20 4.80 16.66
N PRO A 81 -5.56 3.51 16.78
CA PRO A 81 -6.21 2.81 15.68
C PRO A 81 -7.62 3.40 15.42
N GLY A 82 -8.08 3.34 14.16
CA GLY A 82 -9.36 3.93 13.74
C GLY A 82 -9.35 5.45 13.52
N SER A 83 -8.17 6.07 13.46
CA SER A 83 -8.00 7.52 13.23
C SER A 83 -8.33 7.99 11.81
N THR A 84 -8.25 7.09 10.83
CA THR A 84 -8.66 7.34 9.44
C THR A 84 -9.92 6.53 9.15
N GLN A 85 -11.08 7.19 9.16
CA GLN A 85 -12.40 6.59 8.84
C GLN A 85 -12.90 7.02 7.45
N GLN A 86 -12.03 7.63 6.66
CA GLN A 86 -12.34 8.14 5.33
C GLN A 86 -11.30 7.63 4.35
N ILE A 87 -11.68 7.49 3.09
CA ILE A 87 -10.74 7.28 1.99
C ILE A 87 -10.09 8.64 1.71
N ASN A 88 -8.77 8.75 1.78
CA ASN A 88 -8.07 10.00 1.43
C ASN A 88 -7.47 9.90 0.04
N PHE A 89 -7.66 10.95 -0.75
CA PHE A 89 -7.11 11.09 -2.09
C PHE A 89 -6.02 12.15 -2.07
N PHE A 90 -4.85 11.79 -2.57
CA PHE A 90 -3.74 12.70 -2.84
C PHE A 90 -3.42 12.65 -4.33
N GLU A 91 -2.94 13.74 -4.90
CA GLU A 91 -2.69 13.81 -6.35
C GLU A 91 -1.32 14.37 -6.65
N ILE A 92 -0.69 13.78 -7.67
CA ILE A 92 0.55 14.27 -8.27
C ILE A 92 0.19 15.02 -9.56
N LEU A 93 0.09 16.35 -9.52
CA LEU A 93 -0.09 17.25 -10.69
C LEU A 93 -0.88 16.65 -11.88
N ASP A 94 -2.11 16.19 -11.64
CA ASP A 94 -2.98 15.61 -12.67
C ASP A 94 -2.39 14.40 -13.44
N ILE A 95 -1.50 13.64 -12.81
CA ILE A 95 -0.84 12.45 -13.38
C ILE A 95 -1.30 11.17 -12.68
N LEU A 96 -1.36 11.20 -11.35
CA LEU A 96 -1.63 10.02 -10.53
C LEU A 96 -2.43 10.39 -9.29
N SER A 97 -3.45 9.60 -8.99
CA SER A 97 -4.16 9.62 -7.72
C SER A 97 -3.60 8.54 -6.79
N ILE A 98 -3.19 8.96 -5.59
CA ILE A 98 -2.75 8.09 -4.50
C ILE A 98 -3.87 8.03 -3.48
N VAL A 99 -4.39 6.84 -3.26
CA VAL A 99 -5.56 6.61 -2.42
C VAL A 99 -5.16 5.89 -1.15
N ASP A 100 -5.35 6.53 0.00
CA ASP A 100 -5.15 5.96 1.32
C ASP A 100 -6.45 5.32 1.81
N LEU A 101 -6.57 4.01 1.66
CA LEU A 101 -7.71 3.31 2.20
C LEU A 101 -7.60 3.27 3.73
N PRO A 102 -8.71 3.45 4.44
CA PRO A 102 -8.73 3.27 5.89
C PRO A 102 -8.29 1.85 6.26
N GLY A 103 -7.70 1.67 7.46
CA GLY A 103 -7.11 0.39 7.83
C GLY A 103 -8.11 -0.62 8.39
N TYR A 104 -8.09 -1.86 7.91
CA TYR A 104 -9.01 -2.93 8.35
C TYR A 104 -8.55 -3.66 9.63
N GLY A 105 -9.43 -4.50 10.16
CA GLY A 105 -9.16 -5.36 11.32
C GLY A 105 -9.32 -4.70 12.69
N PHE A 106 -10.08 -3.59 12.80
CA PHE A 106 -10.29 -2.93 14.08
C PHE A 106 -11.50 -3.48 14.87
N ALA A 107 -11.29 -3.73 16.17
CA ALA A 107 -12.31 -4.27 17.06
C ALA A 107 -13.30 -3.20 17.59
N LYS A 108 -12.84 -1.97 17.86
CA LYS A 108 -13.61 -0.97 18.66
C LYS A 108 -14.46 0.02 17.84
N THR A 109 -15.01 -0.41 16.71
CA THR A 109 -15.96 0.38 15.92
C THR A 109 -17.32 -0.31 15.94
N SER A 110 -18.41 0.46 15.92
CA SER A 110 -19.77 -0.09 15.95
C SER A 110 -20.00 -1.04 14.75
N LYS A 111 -20.95 -1.98 14.87
CA LYS A 111 -21.30 -2.88 13.76
C LYS A 111 -21.75 -2.09 12.53
N LEU A 112 -22.52 -1.01 12.74
CA LEU A 112 -23.03 -0.15 11.67
C LEU A 112 -21.90 0.57 10.94
N ASP A 113 -20.97 1.16 11.68
CA ASP A 113 -19.82 1.85 11.09
C ASP A 113 -18.94 0.89 10.30
N LYS A 114 -18.70 -0.34 10.81
CA LYS A 114 -17.96 -1.37 10.06
C LYS A 114 -18.65 -1.75 8.76
N ALA A 115 -19.99 -1.85 8.77
CA ALA A 115 -20.77 -2.18 7.58
C ALA A 115 -20.75 -1.05 6.54
N ASN A 116 -21.01 0.19 6.96
CA ASN A 116 -20.93 1.37 6.09
C ASN A 116 -19.55 1.54 5.48
N TRP A 117 -18.53 1.30 6.30
CA TRP A 117 -17.14 1.35 5.91
C TRP A 117 -16.75 0.26 4.91
N GLY A 118 -17.18 -0.97 5.17
CA GLY A 118 -17.04 -2.08 4.21
C GLY A 118 -17.70 -1.76 2.87
N LYS A 119 -18.93 -1.23 2.90
CA LYS A 119 -19.66 -0.82 1.70
C LYS A 119 -18.97 0.32 0.93
N LEU A 120 -18.38 1.30 1.64
CA LEU A 120 -17.61 2.38 1.02
C LEU A 120 -16.37 1.84 0.30
N ILE A 121 -15.57 0.99 0.97
CA ILE A 121 -14.37 0.39 0.39
C ILE A 121 -14.75 -0.50 -0.79
N GLU A 122 -15.78 -1.33 -0.64
CA GLU A 122 -16.26 -2.20 -1.71
C GLU A 122 -16.72 -1.37 -2.92
N THR A 123 -17.52 -0.31 -2.70
CA THR A 123 -17.97 0.57 -3.80
C THR A 123 -16.79 1.20 -4.51
N TYR A 124 -15.80 1.71 -3.76
CA TYR A 124 -14.59 2.29 -4.35
C TYR A 124 -13.78 1.25 -5.13
N LEU A 125 -13.51 0.08 -4.55
CA LEU A 125 -12.66 -0.93 -5.17
C LEU A 125 -13.31 -1.57 -6.42
N VAL A 126 -14.61 -1.82 -6.38
CA VAL A 126 -15.32 -2.55 -7.45
C VAL A 126 -15.74 -1.63 -8.59
N ASN A 127 -16.13 -0.40 -8.31
CA ASN A 127 -16.71 0.49 -9.33
C ASN A 127 -15.72 1.52 -9.89
N ASN A 128 -14.45 1.49 -9.45
CA ASN A 128 -13.45 2.45 -9.90
C ASN A 128 -12.64 1.90 -11.08
N SER A 129 -13.04 2.25 -12.29
CA SER A 129 -12.34 1.87 -13.52
C SER A 129 -10.94 2.48 -13.65
N ALA A 130 -10.61 3.51 -12.86
CA ALA A 130 -9.29 4.14 -12.87
C ALA A 130 -8.30 3.48 -11.90
N LEU A 131 -8.77 2.57 -11.04
CA LEU A 131 -7.92 1.82 -10.11
C LEU A 131 -7.01 0.85 -10.87
N ASN A 132 -5.71 1.14 -10.89
CA ASN A 132 -4.71 0.30 -11.53
C ASN A 132 -4.23 -0.82 -10.61
N ARG A 133 -3.94 -0.51 -9.34
CA ARG A 133 -3.38 -1.48 -8.39
C ARG A 133 -3.71 -1.16 -6.93
N VAL A 134 -3.94 -2.21 -6.16
CA VAL A 134 -3.97 -2.15 -4.69
C VAL A 134 -2.62 -2.61 -4.12
N PHE A 135 -1.95 -1.75 -3.37
CA PHE A 135 -0.80 -2.11 -2.56
C PHE A 135 -1.25 -2.56 -1.17
N LEU A 136 -1.14 -3.86 -0.89
CA LEU A 136 -1.56 -4.48 0.35
C LEU A 136 -0.40 -4.55 1.35
N LEU A 137 -0.47 -3.76 2.43
CA LEU A 137 0.60 -3.70 3.41
C LEU A 137 0.48 -4.81 4.46
N ILE A 138 1.61 -5.48 4.72
CA ILE A 138 1.77 -6.52 5.74
C ILE A 138 2.94 -6.15 6.66
N ASP A 139 2.71 -6.12 7.98
CA ASP A 139 3.77 -5.83 8.97
C ASP A 139 4.65 -7.08 9.13
N CYS A 140 5.96 -6.95 8.87
CA CYS A 140 6.88 -8.09 8.88
C CYS A 140 6.90 -8.86 10.21
N ARG A 141 6.54 -8.21 11.32
CA ARG A 141 6.53 -8.83 12.66
C ARG A 141 5.31 -9.71 12.91
N ARG A 142 4.30 -9.64 12.04
CA ARG A 142 3.00 -10.28 12.22
C ARG A 142 2.66 -11.26 11.11
N GLY A 143 3.24 -11.07 9.92
CA GLY A 143 2.88 -11.83 8.73
C GLY A 143 1.44 -11.62 8.28
N ILE A 144 1.02 -12.45 7.32
CA ILE A 144 -0.35 -12.48 6.79
C ILE A 144 -1.27 -13.07 7.86
N SER A 145 -2.35 -12.35 8.18
CA SER A 145 -3.40 -12.83 9.08
C SER A 145 -4.66 -13.23 8.32
N LYS A 146 -5.59 -13.91 8.99
CA LYS A 146 -6.91 -14.26 8.41
C LYS A 146 -7.67 -13.07 7.83
N VAL A 147 -7.53 -11.88 8.43
CA VAL A 147 -8.20 -10.67 7.92
C VAL A 147 -7.54 -10.19 6.62
N ASP A 148 -6.23 -10.38 6.47
CA ASP A 148 -5.53 -10.08 5.23
C ASP A 148 -5.93 -11.07 4.13
N LEU A 149 -5.99 -12.38 4.44
CA LEU A 149 -6.48 -13.42 3.50
C LEU A 149 -7.90 -13.14 3.01
N ASN A 150 -8.83 -12.82 3.91
CA ASN A 150 -10.20 -12.45 3.51
C ASN A 150 -10.24 -11.23 2.58
N PHE A 151 -9.30 -10.29 2.73
CA PHE A 151 -9.20 -9.13 1.86
C PHE A 151 -8.58 -9.50 0.51
N MET A 152 -7.59 -10.39 0.48
CA MET A 152 -7.04 -10.96 -0.76
C MET A 152 -8.10 -11.75 -1.53
N ASP A 153 -8.90 -12.58 -0.86
CA ASP A 153 -10.04 -13.30 -1.47
C ASP A 153 -11.07 -12.33 -2.08
N PHE A 154 -11.33 -11.20 -1.39
CA PHE A 154 -12.20 -10.15 -1.92
C PHE A 154 -11.62 -9.55 -3.20
N LEU A 155 -10.33 -9.21 -3.22
CA LEU A 155 -9.68 -8.63 -4.39
C LEU A 155 -9.71 -9.61 -5.58
N GLU A 156 -9.41 -10.88 -5.34
CA GLU A 156 -9.48 -11.95 -6.34
C GLU A 156 -10.90 -12.10 -6.92
N LYS A 157 -11.91 -12.15 -6.05
CA LYS A 157 -13.32 -12.29 -6.45
C LYS A 157 -13.75 -11.20 -7.44
N TYR A 158 -13.25 -9.97 -7.26
CA TYR A 158 -13.58 -8.83 -8.12
C TYR A 158 -12.50 -8.54 -9.18
N ALA A 159 -11.57 -9.47 -9.41
CA ALA A 159 -10.49 -9.34 -10.39
C ALA A 159 -9.61 -8.08 -10.18
N ILE A 160 -9.42 -7.66 -8.93
CA ILE A 160 -8.67 -6.45 -8.59
C ILE A 160 -7.21 -6.83 -8.36
N VAL A 161 -6.33 -6.33 -9.22
CA VAL A 161 -4.89 -6.58 -9.16
C VAL A 161 -4.29 -5.96 -7.91
N PHE A 162 -3.48 -6.73 -7.19
CA PHE A 162 -2.81 -6.26 -5.98
C PHE A 162 -1.35 -6.73 -5.86
N GLU A 163 -0.56 -5.95 -5.13
CA GLU A 163 0.84 -6.27 -4.82
C GLU A 163 1.10 -6.08 -3.34
N ILE A 164 1.80 -7.04 -2.72
CA ILE A 164 2.06 -6.99 -1.29
C ILE A 164 3.29 -6.14 -1.01
N ILE A 165 3.16 -5.24 -0.04
CA ILE A 165 4.27 -4.51 0.56
C ILE A 165 4.51 -5.01 1.98
N VAL A 166 5.65 -5.63 2.22
CA VAL A 166 6.09 -6.00 3.57
C VAL A 166 6.74 -4.78 4.22
N THR A 167 6.15 -4.28 5.29
CA THR A 167 6.60 -3.07 5.98
C THR A 167 7.42 -3.38 7.23
N LYS A 168 8.17 -2.36 7.68
CA LYS A 168 8.95 -2.36 8.94
C LYS A 168 10.06 -3.40 8.96
N ILE A 169 10.66 -3.69 7.82
CA ILE A 169 11.74 -4.68 7.71
C ILE A 169 12.97 -4.37 8.58
N ASP A 170 13.10 -3.13 9.09
CA ASP A 170 14.06 -2.77 10.14
C ASP A 170 13.83 -3.49 11.49
N LYS A 171 12.75 -4.28 11.60
CA LYS A 171 12.35 -5.02 12.81
C LYS A 171 12.40 -6.54 12.64
N ILE A 172 12.93 -7.06 11.55
CA ILE A 172 13.09 -8.50 11.31
C ILE A 172 14.54 -8.77 10.90
N ASP A 173 15.09 -9.89 11.34
CA ASP A 173 16.41 -10.35 10.90
C ASP A 173 16.33 -10.98 9.49
N TYR A 174 17.50 -11.19 8.88
CA TYR A 174 17.58 -11.71 7.52
C TYR A 174 16.94 -13.09 7.37
N GLN A 175 17.23 -14.04 8.27
CA GLN A 175 16.73 -15.41 8.15
C GLN A 175 15.21 -15.46 8.29
N SER A 176 14.66 -14.80 9.30
CA SER A 176 13.21 -14.68 9.49
C SER A 176 12.53 -13.97 8.33
N SER A 177 13.20 -12.99 7.69
CA SER A 177 12.66 -12.31 6.51
C SER A 177 12.53 -13.25 5.31
N GLN A 178 13.48 -14.15 5.08
CA GLN A 178 13.42 -15.12 3.98
C GLN A 178 12.26 -16.10 4.16
N VAL A 179 12.06 -16.59 5.39
CA VAL A 179 10.92 -17.47 5.72
C VAL A 179 9.60 -16.76 5.45
N LEU A 180 9.44 -15.54 5.97
CA LEU A 180 8.22 -14.75 5.77
C LEU A 180 7.94 -14.49 4.28
N ILE A 181 8.97 -14.13 3.50
CA ILE A 181 8.83 -13.86 2.07
C ILE A 181 8.37 -15.13 1.34
N SER A 182 9.01 -16.27 1.62
CA SER A 182 8.64 -17.55 1.00
C SER A 182 7.20 -17.96 1.33
N GLU A 183 6.75 -17.74 2.57
CA GLU A 183 5.36 -17.97 2.96
C GLU A 183 4.39 -17.07 2.19
N ILE A 184 4.70 -15.78 2.08
CA ILE A 184 3.86 -14.81 1.35
C ILE A 184 3.82 -15.16 -0.14
N GLU A 185 4.95 -15.47 -0.76
CA GLU A 185 5.03 -15.81 -2.19
C GLU A 185 4.26 -17.11 -2.49
N LYS A 186 4.35 -18.10 -1.59
CA LYS A 186 3.53 -19.32 -1.68
C LYS A 186 2.04 -19.00 -1.62
N ILE A 187 1.62 -18.11 -0.72
CA ILE A 187 0.22 -17.66 -0.65
C ILE A 187 -0.15 -16.91 -1.92
N ASN A 188 0.65 -15.95 -2.39
CA ASN A 188 0.38 -15.17 -3.61
C ASN A 188 0.21 -16.09 -4.84
N SER A 189 0.94 -17.20 -4.92
CA SER A 189 0.83 -18.15 -6.04
C SER A 189 -0.57 -18.79 -6.17
N THR A 190 -1.42 -18.72 -5.14
CA THR A 190 -2.79 -19.21 -5.18
C THR A 190 -3.80 -18.18 -5.69
N PHE A 191 -3.38 -16.94 -5.94
CA PHE A 191 -4.22 -15.83 -6.39
C PHE A 191 -3.79 -15.39 -7.79
N THR A 192 -4.73 -15.31 -8.73
CA THR A 192 -4.42 -14.85 -10.10
C THR A 192 -4.23 -13.34 -10.18
N THR A 193 -4.85 -12.59 -9.27
CA THR A 193 -4.76 -11.13 -9.18
C THR A 193 -3.55 -10.64 -8.37
N ALA A 194 -2.87 -11.53 -7.66
CA ALA A 194 -1.69 -11.19 -6.88
C ALA A 194 -0.46 -11.04 -7.78
N PHE A 195 0.28 -9.95 -7.60
CA PHE A 195 1.64 -9.89 -8.11
C PHE A 195 2.49 -10.96 -7.43
N PRO A 196 3.27 -11.75 -8.19
CA PRO A 196 4.03 -12.87 -7.65
C PRO A 196 5.14 -12.40 -6.69
N ARG A 197 5.59 -11.15 -6.85
CA ARG A 197 6.65 -10.54 -6.04
C ARG A 197 6.09 -9.72 -4.89
N VAL A 198 6.91 -9.53 -3.87
CA VAL A 198 6.64 -8.62 -2.75
C VAL A 198 7.66 -7.48 -2.71
N ILE A 199 7.20 -6.29 -2.29
CA ILE A 199 8.07 -5.13 -2.07
C ILE A 199 8.40 -5.04 -0.59
N LEU A 200 9.67 -5.05 -0.23
CA LEU A 200 10.11 -4.86 1.15
C LEU A 200 10.38 -3.38 1.43
N THR A 201 9.87 -2.87 2.54
CA THR A 201 10.01 -1.46 2.91
C THR A 201 10.30 -1.21 4.39
N SER A 202 11.10 -0.20 4.68
CA SER A 202 11.18 0.42 6.01
C SER A 202 10.97 1.91 5.90
N SER A 203 9.94 2.44 6.57
CA SER A 203 9.77 3.88 6.66
C SER A 203 10.78 4.56 7.61
N ASN A 204 11.43 3.80 8.51
CA ASN A 204 12.43 4.36 9.42
C ASN A 204 13.79 4.54 8.72
N ASN A 205 14.17 3.55 7.92
CA ASN A 205 15.46 3.52 7.23
C ASN A 205 15.37 4.00 5.77
N TYR A 206 14.15 4.23 5.26
CA TYR A 206 13.86 4.53 3.85
C TYR A 206 14.16 3.37 2.88
N ASP A 207 14.39 2.16 3.40
CA ASP A 207 14.63 0.96 2.60
C ASP A 207 13.45 0.69 1.64
N GLY A 208 13.76 0.43 0.38
CA GLY A 208 12.80 0.03 -0.67
C GLY A 208 11.88 1.14 -1.19
N MET A 209 12.04 2.39 -0.75
CA MET A 209 11.20 3.52 -1.21
C MET A 209 11.48 3.90 -2.66
N ASP A 210 12.75 3.89 -3.07
CA ASP A 210 13.19 4.10 -4.45
C ASP A 210 12.53 3.09 -5.41
N LYS A 211 12.56 1.82 -5.01
CA LYS A 211 11.98 0.68 -5.71
C LYS A 211 10.46 0.78 -5.81
N LEU A 212 9.78 1.15 -4.73
CA LEU A 212 8.33 1.38 -4.74
C LEU A 212 7.95 2.55 -5.67
N ARG A 213 8.70 3.66 -5.64
CA ARG A 213 8.45 4.80 -6.55
C ARG A 213 8.61 4.41 -8.02
N ALA A 214 9.63 3.60 -8.32
CA ALA A 214 9.88 3.09 -9.66
C ALA A 214 8.82 2.11 -10.14
N GLU A 215 8.33 1.22 -9.26
CA GLU A 215 7.22 0.32 -9.62
C GLU A 215 5.96 1.13 -9.96
N ILE A 216 5.64 2.14 -9.14
CA ILE A 216 4.47 3.00 -9.38
C ILE A 216 4.62 3.83 -10.65
N SER A 217 5.82 4.33 -10.98
CA SER A 217 6.00 5.16 -12.17
C SER A 217 5.73 4.42 -13.47
N ARG A 218 5.92 3.10 -13.50
CA ARG A 218 5.58 2.24 -14.65
C ARG A 218 4.08 2.16 -14.94
N MET A 219 3.22 2.58 -14.00
CA MET A 219 1.77 2.53 -14.15
C MET A 219 1.17 3.82 -14.73
N VAL A 220 1.99 4.86 -14.88
CA VAL A 220 1.55 6.21 -15.29
C VAL A 220 2.27 6.72 -16.54
N ILE A 221 3.14 5.91 -17.13
CA ILE A 221 3.91 6.19 -18.35
C ILE A 221 3.27 5.46 -19.52
#